data_AF-A0A522Y8W9-F1
#
_entry.id   AF-A0A522Y8W9-F1
#
_cell.length_a   1.000
_cell.length_b   1.000
_cell.length_c   1.000
_cell.angle_alpha   90.00
_cell.angle_beta   90.00
_cell.angle_gamma   90.00
#
_symmetry.space_group_name_H-M   'P 1'
#
loop_
_entity.id
_entity.type
_entity.pdbx_description
1 polymer ?
#
loop_
_entity_poly.entity_id
_entity_poly.type
_entity_poly.pdbx_seq_one_letter_code
_entity_poly.pdbx_strand_id
1 'polypeptide(L)'
;MARTTPIERYRNFGIMAHIDAGKTTTSERILFYTGVSHKIGEVHEGAATMDWMEQEQERGITITSAATTAFWKGMDKSLPEHRFNIIDTPGHVDFTIEVERSLRVLDGAVFVLCAVGGVQPQSETVWRQANKYAVPRMAFVNKMDRTGANFDKVVEQLKSRLGAYAVPMQVPIGAEDGFEGVVDLLKMKAIHWDVASQGTKFEYKEIPAELLEQAKEARNFMIEAAAEASEDLMDKYLNDGGLGEFAI
;
A
#
# COMPACT_ATOMS: atom_id res chain seq x y z
N MET A 1 -18.81 25.62 -5.23
CA MET A 1 -17.50 26.14 -4.75
C MET A 1 -16.46 25.93 -5.83
N ALA A 2 -15.59 26.91 -6.05
CA ALA A 2 -14.44 26.73 -6.93
C ALA A 2 -13.50 25.67 -6.36
N ARG A 3 -12.93 24.81 -7.22
CA ARG A 3 -11.92 23.82 -6.80
C ARG A 3 -10.70 24.55 -6.23
N THR A 4 -10.30 24.23 -5.00
CA THR A 4 -9.11 24.78 -4.33
C THR A 4 -7.85 23.96 -4.62
N THR A 5 -8.01 22.66 -4.84
CA THR A 5 -6.92 21.75 -5.20
C THR A 5 -6.88 21.56 -6.72
N PRO A 6 -5.70 21.65 -7.37
CA PRO A 6 -5.54 21.32 -8.79
C PRO A 6 -5.83 19.85 -9.08
N ILE A 7 -6.34 19.54 -10.27
CA ILE A 7 -6.83 18.18 -10.61
C ILE A 7 -5.70 17.14 -10.59
N GLU A 8 -4.49 17.53 -10.98
CA GLU A 8 -3.29 16.70 -10.97
C GLU A 8 -2.86 16.27 -9.56
N ARG A 9 -3.42 16.89 -8.51
CA ARG A 9 -3.17 16.54 -7.10
C ARG A 9 -4.32 15.76 -6.46
N TYR A 10 -5.31 15.34 -7.25
CA TYR A 10 -6.33 14.39 -6.78
C TYR A 10 -5.76 12.97 -6.85
N ARG A 11 -6.05 12.18 -5.83
CA ARG A 11 -5.82 10.74 -5.81
C ARG A 11 -7.13 10.07 -5.43
N ASN A 12 -7.81 9.50 -6.42
CA ASN A 12 -9.02 8.73 -6.21
C ASN A 12 -8.63 7.25 -6.18
N PHE A 13 -8.58 6.65 -4.98
CA PHE A 13 -8.13 5.27 -4.86
C PHE A 13 -8.95 4.46 -3.87
N GLY A 14 -9.04 3.16 -4.13
CA GLY A 14 -9.68 2.22 -3.23
C GLY A 14 -8.66 1.37 -2.49
N ILE A 15 -9.05 0.86 -1.32
CA ILE A 15 -8.27 -0.13 -0.59
C ILE A 15 -8.99 -1.47 -0.79
N MET A 16 -8.30 -2.42 -1.40
CA MET A 16 -8.84 -3.72 -1.81
C MET A 16 -8.02 -4.85 -1.21
N ALA A 17 -8.69 -5.86 -0.68
CA ALA A 17 -8.02 -6.98 -0.02
C ALA A 17 -8.97 -8.18 0.12
N HIS A 18 -8.42 -9.34 0.46
CA HIS A 18 -9.24 -10.42 1.03
C HIS A 18 -9.59 -10.12 2.49
N ILE A 19 -10.52 -10.91 3.04
CA ILE A 19 -10.96 -10.82 4.45
C ILE A 19 -9.74 -10.96 5.37
N ASP A 20 -9.70 -10.21 6.46
CA ASP A 20 -8.62 -10.24 7.46
C ASP A 20 -7.22 -9.84 6.98
N ALA A 21 -7.04 -9.34 5.76
CA ALA A 21 -5.76 -8.77 5.32
C ALA A 21 -5.42 -7.42 6.02
N GLY A 22 -6.38 -6.83 6.73
CA GLY A 22 -6.22 -5.55 7.45
C GLY A 22 -6.58 -4.31 6.65
N LYS A 23 -7.40 -4.46 5.60
CA LYS A 23 -7.88 -3.38 4.72
C LYS A 23 -8.43 -2.17 5.49
N THR A 24 -9.45 -2.38 6.33
CA THR A 24 -10.11 -1.31 7.10
C THR A 24 -9.17 -0.69 8.12
N THR A 25 -8.34 -1.52 8.78
CA THR A 25 -7.29 -1.01 9.68
C THR A 25 -6.32 -0.11 8.94
N THR A 26 -5.92 -0.44 7.71
CA THR A 26 -5.09 0.43 6.86
C THR A 26 -5.82 1.73 6.53
N SER A 27 -7.11 1.68 6.18
CA SER A 27 -7.95 2.87 5.95
C SER A 27 -7.94 3.81 7.16
N GLU A 28 -8.24 3.29 8.36
CA GLU A 28 -8.26 4.07 9.61
C GLU A 28 -6.89 4.70 9.92
N ARG A 29 -5.79 3.97 9.67
CA ARG A 29 -4.44 4.51 9.87
C ARG A 29 -4.14 5.65 8.91
N ILE A 30 -4.59 5.57 7.65
CA ILE A 30 -4.45 6.70 6.70
C ILE A 30 -5.22 7.92 7.21
N LEU A 31 -6.44 7.75 7.72
CA LEU A 31 -7.24 8.85 8.28
C LEU A 31 -6.57 9.47 9.51
N PHE A 32 -5.98 8.65 10.37
CA PHE A 32 -5.21 9.13 11.52
C PHE A 32 -3.97 9.92 11.09
N TYR A 33 -3.14 9.37 10.21
CA TYR A 33 -1.90 10.03 9.80
C TYR A 33 -2.14 11.31 9.00
N THR A 34 -3.24 11.38 8.24
CA THR A 34 -3.67 12.60 7.54
C THR A 34 -4.34 13.63 8.45
N GLY A 35 -4.60 13.28 9.72
CA GLY A 35 -5.21 14.16 10.71
C GLY A 35 -6.74 14.31 10.59
N VAL A 36 -7.40 13.47 9.78
CA VAL A 36 -8.87 13.43 9.67
C VAL A 36 -9.48 12.79 10.91
N SER A 37 -8.86 11.74 11.44
CA SER A 37 -9.22 11.13 12.72
C SER A 37 -8.17 11.44 13.79
N HIS A 38 -8.62 11.68 15.01
CA HIS A 38 -7.75 11.88 16.19
C HIS A 38 -7.60 10.62 17.06
N LYS A 39 -8.27 9.53 16.67
CA LYS A 39 -8.17 8.23 17.34
C LYS A 39 -7.84 7.17 16.31
N ILE A 40 -7.00 6.23 16.72
CA ILE A 40 -6.75 5.03 15.95
C ILE A 40 -7.87 4.06 16.29
N GLY A 41 -8.81 3.85 15.36
CA GLY A 41 -9.86 2.86 15.51
C GLY A 41 -9.34 1.46 15.15
N GLU A 42 -9.58 0.47 16.01
CA GLU A 42 -9.45 -0.94 15.66
C GLU A 42 -10.83 -1.54 15.40
N VAL A 43 -10.95 -2.29 14.29
CA VAL A 43 -12.21 -2.92 13.85
C VAL A 43 -12.71 -3.92 14.88
N HIS A 44 -11.81 -4.67 15.52
CA HIS A 44 -12.15 -5.67 16.51
C HIS A 44 -12.67 -5.09 17.83
N GLU A 45 -12.44 -3.80 18.09
CA GLU A 45 -12.94 -3.08 19.27
C GLU A 45 -14.21 -2.28 18.96
N GLY A 46 -14.77 -2.40 17.75
CA GLY A 46 -15.95 -1.63 17.31
C GLY A 46 -15.71 -0.12 17.18
N ALA A 47 -14.45 0.31 17.16
CA ALA A 47 -14.06 1.72 17.15
C ALA A 47 -13.70 2.28 15.76
N ALA A 48 -13.84 1.46 14.70
CA ALA A 48 -13.54 1.87 13.33
C ALA A 48 -14.58 2.89 12.82
N THR A 49 -14.11 4.00 12.26
CA THR A 49 -14.96 5.08 11.72
C THR A 49 -15.61 4.68 10.39
N MET A 50 -14.92 3.85 9.60
CA MET A 50 -15.36 3.44 8.26
C MET A 50 -16.43 2.34 8.30
N ASP A 51 -16.43 1.47 9.32
CA ASP A 51 -17.46 0.44 9.55
C ASP A 51 -18.54 1.01 10.49
N TRP A 52 -19.44 1.84 9.94
CA TRP A 52 -20.44 2.59 10.72
C TRP A 52 -21.72 1.79 10.98
N MET A 53 -21.99 0.72 10.22
CA MET A 53 -23.16 -0.11 10.45
C MET A 53 -22.93 -1.02 11.66
N GLU A 54 -23.93 -1.15 12.53
CA GLU A 54 -23.88 -2.04 13.71
C GLU A 54 -23.51 -3.49 13.33
N GLN A 55 -24.01 -3.96 12.18
CA GLN A 55 -23.71 -5.30 11.65
C GLN A 55 -22.25 -5.46 11.18
N GLU A 56 -21.62 -4.38 10.71
CA GLU A 56 -20.20 -4.39 10.34
C GLU A 56 -19.33 -4.49 11.60
N GLN A 57 -19.69 -3.74 12.65
CA GLN A 57 -19.00 -3.75 13.94
C GLN A 57 -19.17 -5.08 14.67
N GLU A 58 -20.38 -5.63 14.71
CA GLU A 58 -20.68 -6.92 15.35
C GLU A 58 -19.91 -8.09 14.70
N ARG A 59 -19.74 -8.06 13.38
CA ARG A 59 -19.14 -9.15 12.61
C ARG A 59 -17.67 -8.94 12.27
N GLY A 60 -17.15 -7.74 12.50
CA GLY A 60 -15.78 -7.35 12.15
C GLY A 60 -15.49 -7.41 10.64
N ILE A 61 -16.49 -7.14 9.79
CA ILE A 61 -16.35 -7.16 8.33
C ILE A 61 -16.92 -5.88 7.72
N THR A 62 -16.29 -5.40 6.64
CA THR A 62 -16.85 -4.31 5.82
C THR A 62 -17.89 -4.85 4.84
N ILE A 63 -19.11 -4.33 4.92
CA ILE A 63 -20.26 -4.69 4.08
C ILE A 63 -20.48 -3.63 3.01
N THR A 64 -20.40 -2.35 3.36
CA THR A 64 -20.64 -1.22 2.46
C THR A 64 -19.39 -0.42 2.17
N SER A 65 -19.31 0.13 0.95
CA SER A 65 -18.18 0.98 0.59
C SER A 65 -18.32 2.35 1.26
N ALA A 66 -17.32 2.76 2.06
CA ALA A 66 -17.26 4.07 2.69
C ALA A 66 -16.28 4.98 1.93
N ALA A 67 -16.69 6.21 1.64
CA ALA A 67 -15.88 7.19 0.91
C ALA A 67 -15.50 8.37 1.82
N THR A 68 -14.21 8.63 1.96
CA THR A 68 -13.68 9.68 2.83
C THR A 68 -12.66 10.55 2.08
N THR A 69 -12.65 11.85 2.35
CA THR A 69 -11.63 12.77 1.83
C THR A 69 -10.60 13.08 2.90
N ALA A 70 -9.32 12.99 2.53
CA ALA A 70 -8.18 13.37 3.37
C ALA A 70 -7.20 14.25 2.59
N PHE A 71 -6.31 14.95 3.30
CA PHE A 71 -5.29 15.81 2.71
C PHE A 71 -3.91 15.35 3.17
N TRP A 72 -2.99 15.17 2.22
CA TRP A 72 -1.67 14.61 2.49
C TRP A 72 -0.54 15.42 1.85
N LYS A 73 0.54 15.66 2.61
CA LYS A 73 1.74 16.39 2.17
C LYS A 73 3.00 15.50 2.14
N GLY A 74 2.85 14.20 2.31
CA GLY A 74 3.96 13.31 2.66
C GLY A 74 4.25 13.33 4.17
N MET A 75 4.88 12.27 4.68
CA MET A 75 5.24 12.21 6.11
C MET A 75 6.25 13.29 6.50
N ASP A 76 7.22 13.57 5.61
CA ASP A 76 8.20 14.65 5.77
C ASP A 76 7.68 16.03 5.37
N LYS A 77 6.42 16.12 4.90
CA LYS A 77 5.77 17.34 4.41
C LYS A 77 6.49 17.98 3.21
N SER A 78 7.32 17.21 2.49
CA SER A 78 8.06 17.69 1.32
C SER A 78 7.18 17.90 0.08
N LEU A 79 6.03 17.21 0.02
CA LEU A 79 5.13 17.27 -1.14
C LEU A 79 4.11 18.40 -0.99
N PRO A 80 3.67 18.99 -2.11
CA PRO A 80 2.49 19.85 -2.09
C PRO A 80 1.28 19.05 -1.56
N GLU A 81 0.29 19.76 -1.04
CA GLU A 81 -0.92 19.12 -0.53
C GLU A 81 -1.68 18.40 -1.66
N HIS A 82 -1.87 17.11 -1.47
CA HIS A 82 -2.68 16.25 -2.32
C HIS A 82 -4.00 15.94 -1.64
N ARG A 83 -5.06 15.87 -2.43
CA ARG A 83 -6.38 15.47 -1.96
C ARG A 83 -6.58 14.00 -2.24
N PHE A 84 -6.74 13.22 -1.18
CA PHE A 84 -7.05 11.80 -1.25
C PHE A 84 -8.56 11.62 -1.14
N ASN A 85 -9.16 10.93 -2.10
CA ASN A 85 -10.53 10.45 -2.02
C ASN A 85 -10.43 8.92 -1.94
N ILE A 86 -10.65 8.40 -0.73
CA ILE A 86 -10.42 7.01 -0.36
C ILE A 86 -11.74 6.29 -0.37
N ILE A 87 -11.82 5.15 -1.05
CA ILE A 87 -12.96 4.23 -0.96
C ILE A 87 -12.51 2.94 -0.28
N ASP A 88 -13.05 2.67 0.90
CA ASP A 88 -12.82 1.38 1.53
C ASP A 88 -13.77 0.34 0.95
N THR A 89 -13.25 -0.73 0.35
CA THR A 89 -14.08 -1.68 -0.42
C THR A 89 -14.36 -2.97 0.36
N PRO A 90 -15.51 -3.64 0.22
CA PRO A 90 -15.72 -4.92 0.88
C PRO A 90 -14.67 -5.98 0.48
N GLY A 91 -14.18 -6.76 1.44
CA GLY A 91 -13.20 -7.83 1.19
C GLY A 91 -13.81 -9.22 1.02
N HIS A 92 -15.11 -9.34 1.33
CA HIS A 92 -15.86 -10.60 1.24
C HIS A 92 -16.41 -10.82 -0.16
N VAL A 93 -16.35 -12.06 -0.64
CA VAL A 93 -16.82 -12.46 -1.98
C VAL A 93 -18.33 -12.26 -2.19
N ASP A 94 -19.09 -12.22 -1.10
CA ASP A 94 -20.54 -12.02 -1.14
C ASP A 94 -20.93 -10.58 -1.51
N PHE A 95 -20.00 -9.63 -1.38
CA PHE A 95 -20.20 -8.21 -1.69
C PHE A 95 -19.49 -7.79 -2.99
N THR A 96 -19.32 -8.74 -3.92
CA THR A 96 -18.66 -8.51 -5.22
C THR A 96 -19.27 -7.37 -6.04
N ILE A 97 -20.59 -7.15 -5.95
CA ILE A 97 -21.26 -6.03 -6.65
C ILE A 97 -20.72 -4.68 -6.17
N GLU A 98 -20.54 -4.51 -4.85
CA GLU A 98 -19.98 -3.30 -4.26
C GLU A 98 -18.52 -3.09 -4.68
N VAL A 99 -17.73 -4.16 -4.70
CA VAL A 99 -16.34 -4.11 -5.17
C VAL A 99 -16.27 -3.69 -6.64
N GLU A 100 -17.10 -4.28 -7.52
CA GLU A 100 -17.12 -3.90 -8.94
C GLU A 100 -17.58 -2.46 -9.15
N ARG A 101 -18.56 -1.98 -8.37
CA ARG A 101 -19.02 -0.59 -8.44
C ARG A 101 -17.90 0.37 -8.05
N SER A 102 -17.18 0.07 -6.97
CA SER A 102 -16.06 0.88 -6.49
C SER A 102 -14.92 0.90 -7.50
N LEU A 103 -14.50 -0.25 -8.04
CA LEU A 103 -13.41 -0.32 -9.03
C LEU A 103 -13.67 0.48 -10.31
N ARG A 104 -14.93 0.72 -10.70
CA ARG A 104 -15.29 1.51 -11.89
C ARG A 104 -15.11 3.02 -11.73
N VAL A 105 -15.04 3.52 -10.50
CA VAL A 105 -14.95 4.96 -10.20
C VAL A 105 -13.58 5.38 -9.68
N LEU A 106 -12.69 4.41 -9.45
CA LEU A 106 -11.36 4.62 -8.90
C LEU A 106 -10.32 4.78 -10.01
N ASP A 107 -9.42 5.74 -9.82
CA ASP A 107 -8.27 5.94 -10.73
C ASP A 107 -7.08 5.03 -10.36
N GLY A 108 -7.11 4.43 -9.16
CA GLY A 108 -6.12 3.46 -8.71
C GLY A 108 -6.57 2.68 -7.49
N ALA A 109 -5.79 1.70 -7.06
CA ALA A 109 -6.09 0.94 -5.84
C ALA A 109 -4.83 0.48 -5.08
N VAL A 110 -4.99 0.34 -3.76
CA VAL A 110 -4.01 -0.30 -2.87
C VAL A 110 -4.48 -1.72 -2.61
N PHE A 111 -3.71 -2.70 -3.07
CA PHE A 111 -3.98 -4.12 -2.89
C PHE A 111 -3.29 -4.66 -1.66
N VAL A 112 -4.04 -4.82 -0.58
CA VAL A 112 -3.52 -5.24 0.73
C VAL A 112 -3.45 -6.77 0.80
N LEU A 113 -2.29 -7.28 1.19
CA LEU A 113 -2.01 -8.70 1.36
C LEU A 113 -1.49 -8.95 2.77
N CYS A 114 -1.78 -10.11 3.34
CA CYS A 114 -1.24 -10.52 4.63
C CYS A 114 0.14 -11.17 4.42
N ALA A 115 1.17 -10.72 5.14
CA ALA A 115 2.52 -11.27 5.06
C ALA A 115 2.60 -12.78 5.40
N VAL A 116 1.68 -13.27 6.24
CA VAL A 116 1.61 -14.68 6.64
C VAL A 116 0.88 -15.50 5.56
N GLY A 117 -0.34 -15.07 5.22
CA GLY A 117 -1.25 -15.78 4.32
C GLY A 117 -0.90 -15.66 2.84
N GLY A 118 -0.22 -14.57 2.46
CA GLY A 118 0.12 -14.21 1.10
C GLY A 118 -1.09 -14.12 0.17
N VAL A 119 -0.96 -14.62 -1.06
CA VAL A 119 -2.04 -14.62 -2.06
C VAL A 119 -2.98 -15.80 -1.81
N GLN A 120 -4.23 -15.46 -1.47
CA GLN A 120 -5.31 -16.42 -1.23
C GLN A 120 -6.29 -16.50 -2.40
N PRO A 121 -7.14 -17.56 -2.50
CA PRO A 121 -8.13 -17.69 -3.58
C PRO A 121 -9.06 -16.47 -3.75
N GLN A 122 -9.42 -15.82 -2.65
CA GLN A 122 -10.22 -14.59 -2.67
C GLN A 122 -9.42 -13.41 -3.21
N SER A 123 -8.11 -13.35 -2.93
CA SER A 123 -7.20 -12.32 -3.46
C SER A 123 -7.16 -12.37 -5.00
N GLU A 124 -7.15 -13.58 -5.58
CA GLU A 124 -7.20 -13.78 -7.03
C GLU A 124 -8.50 -13.25 -7.65
N THR A 125 -9.61 -13.37 -6.94
CA THR A 125 -10.91 -12.89 -7.41
C THR A 125 -10.95 -11.37 -7.47
N VAL A 126 -10.52 -10.69 -6.39
CA VAL A 126 -10.44 -9.22 -6.37
C VAL A 126 -9.40 -8.71 -7.39
N TRP A 127 -8.29 -9.44 -7.57
CA TRP A 127 -7.29 -9.11 -8.59
C TRP A 127 -7.87 -9.16 -10.02
N ARG A 128 -8.62 -10.21 -10.35
CA ARG A 128 -9.30 -10.33 -11.66
C ARG A 128 -10.31 -9.21 -11.88
N GLN A 129 -11.05 -8.81 -10.85
CA GLN A 129 -12.00 -7.69 -10.94
C GLN A 129 -11.27 -6.38 -11.26
N ALA A 130 -10.16 -6.10 -10.60
CA ALA A 130 -9.39 -4.89 -10.87
C ALA A 130 -8.69 -4.95 -12.25
N ASN A 131 -8.31 -6.13 -12.75
CA ASN A 131 -7.84 -6.30 -14.14
C ASN A 131 -8.93 -6.00 -15.17
N LYS A 132 -10.17 -6.47 -14.94
CA LYS A 132 -11.32 -6.22 -15.82
C LYS A 132 -11.58 -4.73 -16.05
N TYR A 133 -11.32 -3.90 -15.04
CA TYR A 133 -11.49 -2.45 -15.11
C TYR A 133 -10.18 -1.68 -15.34
N ALA A 134 -9.09 -2.40 -15.64
CA ALA A 134 -7.75 -1.83 -15.90
C ALA A 134 -7.28 -0.84 -14.82
N VAL A 135 -7.64 -1.09 -13.55
CA VAL A 135 -7.30 -0.20 -12.44
C VAL A 135 -5.79 -0.33 -12.13
N PRO A 136 -5.01 0.77 -12.17
CA PRO A 136 -3.62 0.77 -11.69
C PRO A 136 -3.53 0.44 -10.21
N ARG A 137 -2.55 -0.35 -9.80
CA ARG A 137 -2.49 -0.89 -8.43
C ARG A 137 -1.09 -0.88 -7.85
N MET A 138 -1.02 -0.65 -6.54
CA MET A 138 0.17 -0.92 -5.72
C MET A 138 -0.16 -2.03 -4.72
N ALA A 139 0.75 -2.96 -4.50
CA ALA A 139 0.60 -3.98 -3.47
C ALA A 139 1.15 -3.48 -2.13
N PHE A 140 0.41 -3.73 -1.05
CA PHE A 140 0.85 -3.44 0.31
C PHE A 140 0.85 -4.74 1.13
N VAL A 141 2.05 -5.22 1.47
CA VAL A 141 2.23 -6.41 2.31
C VAL A 141 2.12 -5.98 3.77
N ASN A 142 0.95 -6.23 4.35
CA ASN A 142 0.57 -5.87 5.70
C ASN A 142 0.85 -7.01 6.70
N LYS A 143 0.76 -6.72 8.00
CA LYS A 143 0.96 -7.68 9.09
C LYS A 143 2.36 -8.29 9.13
N MET A 144 3.39 -7.48 8.83
CA MET A 144 4.80 -7.90 8.91
C MET A 144 5.25 -8.21 10.35
N ASP A 145 4.49 -7.74 11.34
CA ASP A 145 4.64 -7.98 12.78
C ASP A 145 4.14 -9.37 13.24
N ARG A 146 3.47 -10.14 12.38
CA ARG A 146 2.87 -11.42 12.78
C ARG A 146 3.83 -12.59 12.60
N THR A 147 3.75 -13.58 13.49
CA THR A 147 4.46 -14.86 13.35
C THR A 147 4.17 -15.51 12.00
N GLY A 148 5.23 -15.92 11.30
CA GLY A 148 5.18 -16.45 9.94
C GLY A 148 5.13 -15.39 8.84
N ALA A 149 5.33 -14.10 9.16
CA ALA A 149 5.43 -13.05 8.17
C ALA A 149 6.63 -13.26 7.24
N ASN A 150 6.37 -13.30 5.94
CA ASN A 150 7.43 -13.48 4.95
C ASN A 150 7.13 -12.66 3.70
N PHE A 151 7.85 -11.54 3.54
CA PHE A 151 7.67 -10.61 2.43
C PHE A 151 8.02 -11.23 1.07
N ASP A 152 9.18 -11.87 0.97
CA ASP A 152 9.68 -12.44 -0.30
C ASP A 152 8.73 -13.52 -0.84
N LYS A 153 8.17 -14.35 0.06
CA LYS A 153 7.11 -15.30 -0.29
C LYS A 153 5.90 -14.60 -0.90
N VAL A 154 5.47 -13.46 -0.38
CA VAL A 154 4.33 -12.72 -0.93
C VAL A 154 4.67 -12.14 -2.31
N VAL A 155 5.88 -11.61 -2.49
CA VAL A 155 6.37 -11.11 -3.79
C VAL A 155 6.39 -12.23 -4.83
N GLU A 156 6.92 -13.41 -4.48
CA GLU A 156 6.92 -14.59 -5.35
C GLU A 156 5.49 -15.04 -5.71
N GLN A 157 4.57 -15.00 -4.74
CA GLN A 157 3.17 -15.37 -4.95
C GLN A 157 2.42 -14.39 -5.84
N LEU A 158 2.71 -13.09 -5.78
CA LEU A 158 2.16 -12.11 -6.73
C LEU A 158 2.49 -12.52 -8.18
N LYS A 159 3.73 -12.96 -8.44
CA LYS A 159 4.14 -13.44 -9.77
C LYS A 159 3.51 -14.79 -10.11
N SER A 160 3.71 -15.79 -9.27
CA SER A 160 3.33 -17.19 -9.57
C SER A 160 1.82 -17.44 -9.57
N ARG A 161 1.03 -16.72 -8.77
CA ARG A 161 -0.43 -16.91 -8.67
C ARG A 161 -1.24 -15.87 -9.41
N LEU A 162 -0.82 -14.60 -9.39
CA LEU A 162 -1.57 -13.52 -10.03
C LEU A 162 -1.05 -13.15 -11.42
N GLY A 163 0.09 -13.71 -11.84
CA GLY A 163 0.78 -13.30 -13.06
C GLY A 163 1.26 -11.84 -13.01
N ALA A 164 1.40 -11.26 -11.82
CA ALA A 164 1.77 -9.88 -11.66
C ALA A 164 3.29 -9.70 -11.81
N TYR A 165 3.71 -8.63 -12.49
CA TYR A 165 5.10 -8.19 -12.47
C TYR A 165 5.33 -7.35 -11.21
N ALA A 166 5.66 -8.02 -10.10
CA ALA A 166 5.84 -7.37 -8.81
C ALA A 166 7.24 -6.74 -8.71
N VAL A 167 7.28 -5.42 -8.50
CA VAL A 167 8.52 -4.65 -8.31
C VAL A 167 8.56 -4.19 -6.85
N PRO A 168 9.50 -4.71 -6.03
CA PRO A 168 9.68 -4.23 -4.67
C PRO A 168 10.13 -2.76 -4.67
N MET A 169 9.40 -1.90 -3.94
CA MET A 169 9.82 -0.52 -3.65
C MET A 169 10.52 -0.40 -2.29
N GLN A 170 10.37 -1.43 -1.45
CA GLN A 170 10.87 -1.47 -0.08
C GLN A 170 11.32 -2.89 0.27
N VAL A 171 12.28 -2.99 1.20
CA VAL A 171 12.70 -4.26 1.82
C VAL A 171 12.46 -4.16 3.33
N PRO A 172 11.77 -5.12 3.97
CA PRO A 172 11.53 -5.07 5.41
C PRO A 172 12.82 -5.25 6.21
N ILE A 173 12.92 -4.57 7.35
CA ILE A 173 13.99 -4.75 8.34
C ILE A 173 13.41 -5.61 9.47
N GLY A 174 13.87 -6.86 9.52
CA GLY A 174 13.30 -7.88 10.40
C GLY A 174 11.93 -8.39 9.96
N ALA A 175 11.36 -9.28 10.77
CA ALA A 175 10.03 -9.85 10.59
C ALA A 175 9.46 -10.27 11.95
N GLU A 176 8.14 -10.47 12.02
CA GLU A 176 7.44 -10.85 13.24
C GLU A 176 7.71 -9.83 14.37
N ASP A 177 7.98 -10.28 15.59
CA ASP A 177 8.33 -9.42 16.73
C ASP A 177 9.63 -8.61 16.50
N GLY A 178 10.45 -9.02 15.52
CA GLY A 178 11.67 -8.32 15.12
C GLY A 178 11.47 -7.29 14.01
N PHE A 179 10.25 -7.07 13.52
CA PHE A 179 9.98 -6.08 12.48
C PHE A 179 10.10 -4.65 13.05
N GLU A 180 11.08 -3.89 12.58
CA GLU A 180 11.41 -2.58 13.15
C GLU A 180 11.43 -1.42 12.15
N GLY A 181 11.35 -1.72 10.85
CA GLY A 181 11.52 -0.72 9.81
C GLY A 181 11.42 -1.28 8.40
N VAL A 182 11.67 -0.41 7.43
CA VAL A 182 11.82 -0.78 6.02
C VAL A 182 12.98 -0.01 5.41
N VAL A 183 13.66 -0.61 4.44
CA VAL A 183 14.59 0.07 3.56
C VAL A 183 13.80 0.69 2.41
N ASP A 184 13.92 2.00 2.23
CA ASP A 184 13.44 2.72 1.05
C ASP A 184 14.47 2.56 -0.08
N LEU A 185 14.10 1.83 -1.13
CA LEU A 185 15.01 1.52 -2.25
C LEU A 185 15.25 2.70 -3.18
N LEU A 186 14.35 3.70 -3.21
CA LEU A 186 14.54 4.92 -3.99
C LEU A 186 15.64 5.77 -3.35
N LYS A 187 15.53 6.01 -2.04
CA LYS A 187 16.50 6.83 -1.29
C LYS A 187 17.72 6.05 -0.82
N MET A 188 17.68 4.72 -0.85
CA MET A 188 18.64 3.80 -0.21
C MET A 188 18.93 4.18 1.23
N LYS A 189 17.87 4.28 2.03
CA LYS A 189 17.95 4.54 3.48
C LYS A 189 17.01 3.63 4.24
N ALA A 190 17.41 3.23 5.44
CA ALA A 190 16.51 2.58 6.38
C ALA A 190 15.56 3.63 6.97
N ILE A 191 14.28 3.29 7.07
CA ILE A 191 13.23 4.06 7.73
C ILE A 191 12.85 3.29 8.99
N HIS A 192 13.01 3.95 10.14
CA HIS A 192 12.47 3.48 11.41
C HIS A 192 11.41 4.45 11.91
N TRP A 193 10.35 3.91 12.49
CA TRP A 193 9.26 4.70 13.04
C TRP A 193 9.34 4.76 14.56
N ASP A 194 9.08 5.94 15.12
CA ASP A 194 8.99 6.10 16.56
C ASP A 194 7.66 5.53 17.08
N VAL A 195 7.76 4.44 17.85
CA VAL A 195 6.62 3.75 18.46
C VAL A 195 5.84 4.68 19.40
N ALA A 196 6.53 5.56 20.13
CA ALA A 196 5.87 6.49 21.06
C ALA A 196 4.96 7.50 20.34
N SER A 197 5.37 7.93 19.15
CA SER A 197 4.57 8.79 18.28
C SER A 197 3.48 8.06 17.48
N GLN A 198 3.30 6.76 17.72
CA GLN A 198 2.43 5.88 16.93
C GLN A 198 2.78 5.93 15.44
N GLY A 199 4.07 6.05 15.10
CA GLY A 199 4.56 6.10 13.72
C GLY A 199 4.38 7.43 12.99
N THR A 200 3.95 8.50 13.65
CA THR A 200 3.86 9.84 13.04
C THR A 200 5.22 10.49 12.80
N LYS A 201 6.24 10.08 13.57
CA LYS A 201 7.64 10.46 13.38
C LYS A 201 8.43 9.26 12.89
N PHE A 202 9.37 9.55 12.00
CA PHE A 202 10.29 8.56 11.45
C PHE A 202 11.68 9.16 11.31
N GLU A 203 12.68 8.28 11.24
CA GLU A 203 14.08 8.64 11.07
C GLU A 203 14.66 7.88 9.89
N TYR A 204 15.47 8.58 9.09
CA TYR A 204 16.32 7.94 8.10
C TYR A 204 17.64 7.52 8.74
N LYS A 205 17.99 6.24 8.60
CA LYS A 205 19.24 5.65 9.07
C LYS A 205 19.98 4.98 7.92
N GLU A 206 21.23 4.62 8.16
CA GLU A 206 21.98 3.76 7.24
C GLU A 206 21.34 2.38 7.16
N ILE A 207 21.42 1.75 5.99
CA ILE A 207 20.91 0.38 5.79
C ILE A 207 21.78 -0.58 6.60
N PRO A 208 21.21 -1.49 7.41
CA PRO A 208 21.97 -2.51 8.11
C PRO A 208 22.86 -3.32 7.16
N ALA A 209 24.07 -3.65 7.58
CA ALA A 209 25.10 -4.24 6.71
C ALA A 209 24.65 -5.57 6.09
N GLU A 210 23.87 -6.35 6.84
CA GLU A 210 23.29 -7.63 6.44
C GLU A 210 22.22 -7.50 5.35
N LEU A 211 21.54 -6.34 5.25
CA LEU A 211 20.52 -6.07 4.24
C LEU A 211 21.06 -5.27 3.05
N LEU A 212 22.27 -4.73 3.14
CA LEU A 212 22.79 -3.81 2.12
C LEU A 212 22.87 -4.45 0.73
N GLU A 213 23.37 -5.69 0.64
CA GLU A 213 23.48 -6.38 -0.65
C GLU A 213 22.11 -6.76 -1.22
N GLN A 214 21.19 -7.25 -0.38
CA GLN A 214 19.81 -7.52 -0.79
C GLN A 214 19.11 -6.24 -1.28
N ALA A 215 19.29 -5.12 -0.58
CA ALA A 215 18.72 -3.84 -0.97
C ALA A 215 19.30 -3.33 -2.30
N LYS A 216 20.60 -3.52 -2.56
CA LYS A 216 21.22 -3.18 -3.85
C LYS A 216 20.66 -4.03 -4.98
N GLU A 217 20.52 -5.34 -4.78
CA GLU A 217 19.94 -6.24 -5.77
C GLU A 217 18.49 -5.87 -6.08
N ALA A 218 17.67 -5.65 -5.05
CA ALA A 218 16.28 -5.22 -5.21
C ALA A 218 16.19 -3.84 -5.89
N ARG A 219 17.08 -2.90 -5.58
CA ARG A 219 17.16 -1.61 -6.24
C ARG A 219 17.52 -1.74 -7.73
N ASN A 220 18.48 -2.60 -8.07
CA ASN A 220 18.86 -2.82 -9.47
C ASN A 220 17.67 -3.38 -10.26
N PHE A 221 16.98 -4.38 -9.72
CA PHE A 221 15.77 -4.92 -10.32
C PHE A 221 14.68 -3.84 -10.50
N MET A 222 14.48 -2.97 -9.51
CA MET A 222 13.55 -1.84 -9.61
C MET A 222 13.95 -0.85 -10.71
N ILE A 223 15.24 -0.54 -10.86
CA ILE A 223 15.75 0.36 -11.90
C ILE A 223 15.57 -0.28 -13.28
N GLU A 224 15.87 -1.56 -13.43
CA GLU A 224 15.67 -2.31 -14.68
C GLU A 224 14.19 -2.31 -15.08
N ALA A 225 13.28 -2.57 -14.13
CA ALA A 225 11.85 -2.50 -14.36
C ALA A 225 11.38 -1.09 -14.78
N ALA A 226 11.95 -0.03 -14.21
CA ALA A 226 11.66 1.35 -14.61
C ALA A 226 12.20 1.66 -16.01
N ALA A 227 13.39 1.15 -16.36
CA ALA A 227 13.99 1.32 -17.68
C ALA A 227 13.13 0.66 -18.78
N GLU A 228 12.52 -0.50 -18.50
CA GLU A 228 11.61 -1.19 -19.42
C GLU A 228 10.31 -0.41 -19.72
N ALA A 229 9.97 0.61 -18.93
CA ALA A 229 8.73 1.36 -19.12
C ALA A 229 8.72 2.25 -20.39
N SER A 230 9.89 2.65 -20.91
CA SER A 230 9.98 3.42 -22.16
C SER A 230 11.35 3.30 -22.83
N GLU A 231 11.40 3.43 -24.15
CA GLU A 231 12.67 3.43 -24.93
C GLU A 231 13.63 4.51 -24.41
N ASP A 232 13.14 5.72 -24.12
CA ASP A 232 13.94 6.82 -23.60
C ASP A 232 14.62 6.50 -22.25
N LEU A 233 13.95 5.75 -21.37
CA LEU A 233 14.51 5.34 -20.08
C LEU A 233 15.48 4.17 -20.26
N MET A 234 15.18 3.22 -21.15
CA MET A 234 16.09 2.13 -21.50
C MET A 234 17.42 2.66 -22.07
N ASP A 235 17.35 3.62 -23.00
CA ASP A 235 18.54 4.24 -23.59
C ASP A 235 19.38 4.97 -22.54
N LYS A 236 18.75 5.71 -21.62
CA LYS A 236 19.46 6.35 -20.51
C LYS A 236 20.12 5.33 -19.59
N TYR A 237 19.42 4.26 -19.23
CA TYR A 237 19.97 3.22 -18.37
C TYR A 237 21.21 2.55 -18.99
N LEU A 238 21.15 2.22 -20.29
CA LEU A 238 22.26 1.59 -21.01
C LEU A 238 23.47 2.52 -21.20
N ASN A 239 23.23 3.83 -21.40
CA ASN A 239 24.30 4.80 -21.66
C ASN A 239 24.93 5.37 -20.37
N ASP A 240 24.11 5.71 -19.37
CA ASP A 240 24.55 6.39 -18.14
C ASP A 240 24.76 5.44 -16.96
N GLY A 241 24.41 4.15 -17.11
CA GLY A 241 24.60 3.11 -16.09
C GLY A 241 23.64 3.22 -14.89
N GLY A 242 22.55 3.99 -15.00
CA GLY A 242 21.55 4.13 -13.96
C GLY A 242 20.45 5.14 -14.28
N LEU A 243 19.39 5.15 -13.47
CA LEU A 243 18.32 6.15 -13.50
C LEU A 243 18.34 6.97 -12.20
N GLY A 244 18.15 8.29 -12.32
CA GLY A 244 18.06 9.17 -11.15
C GLY A 244 16.74 8.98 -10.38
N GLU A 245 16.68 9.45 -9.12
CA GLU A 245 15.50 9.32 -8.24
C GLU A 245 14.20 9.89 -8.84
N PHE A 246 14.28 10.91 -9.70
CA PHE A 246 13.11 11.50 -10.37
C PHE A 246 12.73 10.81 -11.69
N ALA A 247 13.54 9.86 -12.15
CA ALA A 247 13.30 9.07 -13.37
C ALA A 247 12.73 7.68 -13.07
N ILE A 248 12.76 7.26 -11.79
CA ILE A 248 12.23 6.00 -11.26
C ILE A 248 10.91 6.31 -10.53
#